data_AF-A0A538DKX3-F1
#
_entry.id   AF-A0A538DKX3-F1
#
_cell.length_a   1.000
_cell.length_b   1.000
_cell.length_c   1.000
_cell.angle_alpha   90.00
_cell.angle_beta   90.00
_cell.angle_gamma   90.00
#
_symmetry.space_group_name_H-M   'P 1'
#
loop_
_entity.id
_entity.type
_entity.pdbx_description
1 polymer ?
#
loop_
_entity_poly.entity_id
_entity_poly.type
_entity_poly.pdbx_seq_one_letter_code
_entity_poly.pdbx_strand_id
1 'polypeptide(L)'
;MDADTGVRDATRRTRLANERTYLAWWRTGLTALAVSFAAGRLLPELSHGPNWPFEVVGIAFAVVGIVFMTYGYVRHREVEAALDRGEYERLPDGAAFALAAIGGLLGVATVLLVVLHTT
;
A
#
# COMPACT_ATOMS: atom_id res chain seq x y z
N MET A 1 -7.13 42.46 0.87
CA MET A 1 -7.28 41.47 -0.22
C MET A 1 -6.29 40.31 -0.05
N ASP A 2 -5.15 40.53 0.61
CA ASP A 2 -4.03 39.55 0.72
C ASP A 2 -4.28 38.35 1.64
N ALA A 3 -5.22 38.46 2.59
CA ALA A 3 -5.58 37.35 3.46
C ALA A 3 -6.35 36.25 2.72
N ASP A 4 -7.22 36.62 1.76
CA ASP A 4 -8.02 35.67 0.97
C ASP A 4 -7.13 34.86 0.01
N THR A 5 -6.15 35.50 -0.63
CA THR A 5 -5.17 34.83 -1.50
C THR A 5 -4.29 33.85 -0.71
N GLY A 6 -3.88 34.24 0.51
CA GLY A 6 -3.10 33.37 1.40
C GLY A 6 -3.84 32.10 1.83
N VAL A 7 -5.11 32.20 2.21
CA VAL A 7 -5.94 31.05 2.61
C VAL A 7 -6.20 30.09 1.44
N ARG A 8 -6.46 30.64 0.24
CA ARG A 8 -6.69 29.83 -0.97
C ARG A 8 -5.44 29.07 -1.40
N ASP A 9 -4.26 29.70 -1.33
CA ASP A 9 -2.99 29.02 -1.66
C ASP A 9 -2.64 27.91 -0.63
N ALA A 10 -2.86 28.17 0.66
CA ALA A 10 -2.65 27.17 1.71
C ALA A 10 -3.55 25.92 1.53
N THR A 11 -4.83 26.13 1.17
CA THR A 11 -5.78 25.05 0.89
C THR A 11 -5.36 24.24 -0.33
N ARG A 12 -4.95 24.92 -1.42
CA ARG A 12 -4.45 24.27 -2.64
C ARG A 12 -3.22 23.41 -2.37
N ARG A 13 -2.26 23.91 -1.58
CA ARG A 13 -1.04 23.18 -1.21
C ARG A 13 -1.34 21.93 -0.40
N THR A 14 -2.31 22.00 0.51
CA THR A 14 -2.76 20.86 1.32
C THR A 14 -3.40 19.79 0.45
N ARG A 15 -4.23 20.18 -0.52
CA ARG A 15 -4.84 19.24 -1.47
C ARG A 15 -3.80 18.52 -2.33
N LEU A 16 -2.84 19.25 -2.90
CA LEU A 16 -1.73 18.67 -3.66
C LEU A 16 -0.83 17.75 -2.82
N ALA A 17 -0.70 18.01 -1.51
CA ALA A 17 0.00 17.10 -0.60
C ALA A 17 -0.79 15.79 -0.41
N ASN A 18 -2.12 15.86 -0.24
CA ASN A 18 -2.96 14.68 -0.10
C ASN A 18 -2.96 13.81 -1.37
N GLU A 19 -3.04 14.42 -2.56
CA GLU A 19 -2.93 13.72 -3.85
C GLU A 19 -1.60 12.97 -3.98
N ARG A 20 -0.48 13.58 -3.56
CA ARG A 20 0.84 12.90 -3.57
C ARG A 20 0.88 11.70 -2.64
N THR A 21 0.30 11.82 -1.46
CA THR A 21 0.20 10.69 -0.52
C THR A 21 -0.67 9.59 -1.12
N TYR A 22 -1.81 9.92 -1.74
CA TYR A 22 -2.67 8.97 -2.43
C TYR A 22 -1.94 8.22 -3.56
N LEU A 23 -1.20 8.92 -4.42
CA LEU A 23 -0.41 8.30 -5.47
C LEU A 23 0.73 7.42 -4.91
N ALA A 24 1.27 7.76 -3.74
CA ALA A 24 2.23 6.91 -3.06
C ALA A 24 1.60 5.58 -2.57
N TRP A 25 0.37 5.61 -2.04
CA TRP A 25 -0.40 4.41 -1.70
C TRP A 25 -0.70 3.54 -2.93
N TRP A 26 -1.06 4.17 -4.06
CA TRP A 26 -1.24 3.44 -5.33
C TRP A 26 0.03 2.77 -5.83
N ARG A 27 1.14 3.51 -5.84
CA ARG A 27 2.43 2.99 -6.27
C ARG A 27 2.86 1.79 -5.43
N THR A 28 2.73 1.88 -4.11
CA THR A 28 3.07 0.77 -3.21
C THR A 28 2.15 -0.45 -3.41
N GLY A 29 0.85 -0.23 -3.57
CA GLY A 29 -0.10 -1.29 -3.91
C GLY A 29 0.24 -1.98 -5.24
N LEU A 30 0.55 -1.23 -6.29
CA LEU A 30 0.95 -1.77 -7.60
C LEU A 30 2.25 -2.59 -7.51
N THR A 31 3.23 -2.12 -6.74
CA THR A 31 4.47 -2.88 -6.51
C THR A 31 4.18 -4.20 -5.80
N ALA A 32 3.30 -4.20 -4.79
CA ALA A 32 2.91 -5.43 -4.10
C ALA A 32 2.19 -6.42 -5.05
N LEU A 33 1.34 -5.94 -5.97
CA LEU A 33 0.72 -6.77 -7.01
C LEU A 33 1.76 -7.35 -7.98
N ALA A 34 2.77 -6.58 -8.37
CA ALA A 34 3.87 -7.09 -9.20
C ALA A 34 4.65 -8.20 -8.48
N VAL A 35 4.93 -8.02 -7.18
CA VAL A 35 5.60 -9.04 -6.35
C VAL A 35 4.72 -10.28 -6.20
N SER A 36 3.40 -10.11 -6.04
CA SER A 36 2.44 -11.21 -6.02
C SER A 36 2.54 -12.08 -7.28
N PHE A 37 2.56 -11.45 -8.46
CA PHE A 37 2.71 -12.15 -9.73
C PHE A 37 4.04 -12.89 -9.84
N ALA A 38 5.14 -12.23 -9.44
CA ALA A 38 6.46 -12.86 -9.42
C ALA A 38 6.48 -14.07 -8.47
N ALA A 39 6.00 -13.92 -7.24
CA ALA A 39 5.99 -14.99 -6.25
C ALA A 39 5.07 -16.14 -6.63
N GLY A 40 3.86 -15.86 -7.12
CA GLY A 40 2.85 -16.89 -7.40
C GLY A 40 3.05 -17.64 -8.71
N ARG A 41 3.79 -17.08 -9.69
CA ARG A 41 3.97 -17.71 -11.01
C ARG A 41 5.41 -17.87 -11.45
N LEU A 42 6.27 -16.88 -11.20
CA LEU A 42 7.66 -16.93 -11.68
C LEU A 42 8.57 -17.81 -10.80
N LEU A 43 8.41 -17.75 -9.47
CA LEU A 43 9.20 -18.56 -8.54
C LEU A 43 8.94 -20.08 -8.64
N PRO A 44 7.68 -20.57 -8.76
CA PRO A 44 7.39 -21.99 -8.94
C PRO A 44 8.13 -22.62 -10.12
N GLU A 45 8.23 -21.92 -11.25
CA GLU A 45 8.89 -22.41 -12.48
C GLU A 45 10.41 -22.65 -12.29
N LEU A 46 11.02 -21.98 -11.31
CA LEU A 46 12.44 -22.10 -11.00
C LEU A 46 12.73 -23.17 -9.94
N SER A 47 11.68 -23.76 -9.34
CA SER A 47 11.81 -24.68 -8.21
C SER A 47 11.35 -26.11 -8.54
N HIS A 48 12.07 -27.11 -8.02
CA HIS A 48 11.82 -28.53 -8.35
C HIS A 48 10.89 -29.24 -7.34
N GLY A 49 10.04 -28.52 -6.60
CA GLY A 49 9.18 -29.12 -5.58
C GLY A 49 7.77 -28.51 -5.49
N PRO A 50 7.05 -28.65 -4.36
CA PRO A 50 5.63 -28.30 -4.30
C PRO A 50 5.38 -26.80 -4.55
N ASN A 51 4.50 -26.47 -5.49
CA ASN A 51 4.23 -25.08 -5.91
C ASN A 51 3.28 -24.31 -4.98
N TRP A 52 2.53 -25.02 -4.14
CA TRP A 52 1.50 -24.43 -3.28
C TRP A 52 2.01 -23.34 -2.31
N PRO A 53 3.23 -23.38 -1.73
CA PRO A 53 3.69 -22.34 -0.80
C PRO A 53 3.89 -21.00 -1.50
N PHE A 54 4.45 -21.03 -2.71
CA PHE A 54 4.68 -19.84 -3.54
C PHE A 54 3.35 -19.21 -3.99
N GLU A 55 2.35 -20.05 -4.32
CA GLU A 55 1.00 -19.59 -4.66
C GLU A 55 0.33 -18.89 -3.47
N VAL A 56 0.43 -19.46 -2.26
CA VAL A 56 -0.11 -18.84 -1.03
C VAL A 56 0.56 -17.49 -0.76
N VAL A 57 1.88 -17.40 -0.89
CA VAL A 57 2.61 -16.13 -0.72
C VAL A 57 2.24 -15.11 -1.79
N GLY A 58 2.09 -15.54 -3.04
CA GLY A 58 1.59 -14.71 -4.13
C GLY A 58 0.22 -14.12 -3.80
N ILE A 59 -0.75 -14.96 -3.36
CA ILE A 59 -2.07 -14.51 -2.94
C ILE A 59 -1.98 -13.51 -1.78
N ALA A 60 -1.12 -13.77 -0.79
CA ALA A 60 -0.95 -12.86 0.34
C ALA A 60 -0.45 -11.47 -0.10
N PHE A 61 0.53 -11.40 -1.01
CA PHE A 61 0.95 -10.12 -1.60
C PHE A 61 -0.15 -9.44 -2.41
N ALA A 62 -1.00 -10.20 -3.11
CA ALA A 62 -2.13 -9.64 -3.85
C ALA A 62 -3.11 -8.95 -2.91
N VAL A 63 -3.46 -9.63 -1.81
CA VAL A 63 -4.34 -9.10 -0.76
C VAL A 63 -3.73 -7.83 -0.18
N VAL A 64 -2.45 -7.85 0.18
CA VAL A 64 -1.77 -6.66 0.71
C VAL A 64 -1.81 -5.50 -0.30
N GLY A 65 -1.51 -5.75 -1.58
CA GLY A 65 -1.58 -4.72 -2.63
C GLY A 65 -2.97 -4.10 -2.78
N ILE A 66 -4.02 -4.92 -2.75
CA ILE A 66 -5.41 -4.46 -2.76
C ILE A 66 -5.71 -3.60 -1.53
N VAL A 67 -5.29 -4.03 -0.33
CA VAL A 67 -5.51 -3.26 0.90
C VAL A 67 -4.78 -1.91 0.86
N PHE A 68 -3.55 -1.84 0.34
CA PHE A 68 -2.83 -0.56 0.14
C PHE A 68 -3.63 0.40 -0.75
N MET A 69 -4.21 -0.10 -1.85
CA MET A 69 -5.04 0.71 -2.76
C MET A 69 -6.35 1.15 -2.11
N THR A 70 -7.07 0.24 -1.45
CA THR A 70 -8.33 0.54 -0.79
C THR A 70 -8.13 1.52 0.37
N TYR A 71 -7.10 1.32 1.19
CA TYR A 71 -6.76 2.24 2.28
C TYR A 71 -6.40 3.62 1.74
N GLY A 72 -5.58 3.71 0.68
CA GLY A 72 -5.28 4.97 0.00
C GLY A 72 -6.53 5.69 -0.49
N TYR A 73 -7.47 4.97 -1.11
CA TYR A 73 -8.74 5.52 -1.60
C TYR A 73 -9.67 6.02 -0.49
N VAL A 74 -9.90 5.19 0.53
CA VAL A 74 -10.73 5.57 1.70
C VAL A 74 -10.11 6.78 2.38
N ARG A 75 -8.80 6.77 2.63
CA ARG A 75 -8.07 7.88 3.24
C ARG A 75 -8.19 9.17 2.43
N HIS A 76 -8.06 9.09 1.10
CA HIS A 76 -8.21 10.25 0.23
C HIS A 76 -9.61 10.86 0.37
N ARG A 77 -10.65 10.02 0.39
CA ARG A 77 -12.04 10.45 0.53
C ARG A 77 -12.35 11.02 1.91
N GLU A 78 -11.85 10.42 2.98
CA GLU A 78 -12.05 10.94 4.34
C GLU A 78 -11.40 12.31 4.50
N VAL A 79 -10.18 12.49 3.98
CA VAL A 79 -9.48 13.78 4.02
C VAL A 79 -10.16 14.83 3.13
N GLU A 80 -10.59 14.49 1.92
CA GLU A 80 -11.36 15.43 1.08
C GLU A 80 -12.69 15.82 1.73
N ALA A 81 -13.41 14.85 2.31
CA ALA A 81 -14.68 15.13 2.99
C ALA A 81 -14.49 15.97 4.26
N ALA A 82 -13.38 15.81 4.99
CA ALA A 82 -13.05 16.65 6.15
C ALA A 82 -12.62 18.07 5.73
N LEU A 83 -11.84 18.20 4.65
CA LEU A 83 -11.49 19.50 4.07
C LEU A 83 -12.72 20.27 3.56
N ASP A 84 -13.68 19.57 2.93
CA ASP A 84 -14.95 20.16 2.49
C ASP A 84 -15.83 20.63 3.66
N ARG A 85 -15.71 20.00 4.83
CA ARG A 85 -16.40 20.39 6.07
C ARG A 85 -15.64 21.42 6.92
N GLY A 86 -14.39 21.74 6.58
CA GLY A 86 -13.53 22.63 7.37
C GLY A 86 -13.05 22.04 8.71
N GLU A 87 -13.18 20.73 8.90
CA GLU A 87 -12.81 20.03 10.13
C GLU A 87 -11.49 19.26 9.98
N TYR A 88 -10.71 19.18 11.07
CA TYR A 88 -9.47 18.39 11.13
C TYR A 88 -9.76 17.02 11.74
N GLU A 89 -9.80 15.98 10.92
CA GLU A 89 -9.90 14.60 11.40
C GLU A 89 -8.51 14.11 11.86
N ARG A 90 -8.36 13.80 13.16
CA ARG A 90 -7.15 13.15 13.69
C ARG A 90 -7.28 11.65 13.47
N LEU A 91 -6.47 11.09 12.57
CA LEU A 91 -6.60 9.70 12.18
C LEU A 91 -5.72 8.74 13.00
N PRO A 92 -6.12 7.46 13.12
CA PRO A 92 -5.39 6.45 13.88
C PRO A 92 -4.21 5.92 13.06
N ASP A 93 -2.98 6.14 13.54
CA ASP A 93 -1.74 5.70 12.89
C ASP A 93 -1.56 4.17 12.82
N GLY A 94 -2.38 3.41 13.55
CA GLY A 94 -2.24 1.95 13.70
C GLY A 94 -2.42 1.13 12.41
N ALA A 95 -3.29 1.58 11.49
CA ALA A 95 -3.57 0.82 10.26
C ALA A 95 -2.38 0.82 9.30
N ALA A 96 -1.71 1.97 9.13
CA ALA A 96 -0.51 2.09 8.30
C ALA A 96 0.65 1.24 8.86
N PHE A 97 0.82 1.23 10.19
CA PHE A 97 1.83 0.41 10.85
C PHE A 97 1.55 -1.10 10.67
N ALA A 98 0.30 -1.52 10.84
CA ALA A 98 -0.10 -2.92 10.63
C ALA A 98 0.17 -3.39 9.20
N LEU A 99 -0.16 -2.55 8.20
CA LEU A 99 0.13 -2.82 6.78
C LEU A 99 1.63 -3.00 6.50
N ALA A 100 2.46 -2.11 7.06
CA ALA A 100 3.91 -2.21 6.95
C ALA A 100 4.45 -3.50 7.60
N ALA A 101 3.94 -3.85 8.79
CA ALA A 101 4.34 -5.07 9.49
C ALA A 101 3.97 -6.34 8.69
N ILE A 102 2.75 -6.41 8.14
CA ILE A 102 2.29 -7.53 7.32
C ILE A 102 3.13 -7.65 6.05
N GLY A 103 3.38 -6.54 5.34
CA GLY A 103 4.22 -6.54 4.15
C GLY A 103 5.65 -7.02 4.43
N GLY A 104 6.24 -6.58 5.55
CA GLY A 104 7.56 -7.03 5.99
C GLY A 104 7.59 -8.54 6.30
N LEU A 105 6.59 -9.05 7.03
CA LEU A 105 6.47 -10.47 7.34
C LEU A 105 6.37 -11.34 6.08
N LEU A 106 5.56 -10.93 5.09
CA LEU A 106 5.45 -11.63 3.81
C LEU A 106 6.75 -11.62 3.02
N GLY A 107 7.48 -10.50 3.03
CA GLY A 107 8.82 -10.40 2.44
C GLY A 107 9.78 -11.43 3.05
N VAL A 108 9.84 -11.50 4.39
CA VAL A 108 10.68 -12.48 5.10
C VAL A 108 10.26 -13.91 4.78
N ALA A 109 8.96 -14.22 4.79
CA ALA A 109 8.45 -15.55 4.46
C ALA A 109 8.83 -15.98 3.04
N THR A 110 8.79 -15.05 2.08
CA THR A 110 9.19 -15.31 0.68
C THR A 110 10.66 -15.68 0.58
N VAL A 111 11.54 -14.92 1.25
CA VAL A 111 12.99 -15.19 1.25
C VAL A 111 13.27 -16.56 1.87
N LEU A 112 12.61 -16.89 2.99
CA LEU A 112 12.76 -18.19 3.65
C LEU A 112 12.32 -19.34 2.75
N LEU A 113 11.16 -19.22 2.09
CA LEU A 113 10.68 -20.25 1.16
C LEU A 113 11.65 -20.45 0.00
N VAL A 114 12.19 -19.37 -0.58
CA VAL A 114 13.17 -19.48 -1.66
C VAL A 114 14.43 -20.18 -1.18
N VAL A 115 15.02 -19.76 -0.05
CA VAL A 115 16.29 -20.32 0.44
C VAL A 115 16.14 -21.79 0.83
N LEU A 116 15.11 -22.14 1.60
CA LEU A 116 14.91 -23.51 2.11
C LEU A 116 14.55 -24.52 1.02
N HIS A 117 13.96 -24.05 -0.08
CA HIS A 117 13.51 -24.91 -1.17
C HIS A 117 14.50 -24.97 -2.35
N THR A 118 15.47 -24.04 -2.38
CA THR A 118 16.59 -24.06 -3.35
C THR A 118 17.81 -24.84 -2.84
N THR A 119 17.88 -25.14 -1.54
CA THR A 119 18.91 -26.00 -0.92
C THR A 119 18.46 -27.45 -0.84
#